data_AF-A0A969RS50-F1
#
_entry.id   AF-A0A969RS50-F1
#
_cell.length_a   1.000
_cell.length_b   1.000
_cell.length_c   1.000
_cell.angle_alpha   90.00
_cell.angle_beta   90.00
_cell.angle_gamma   90.00
#
_symmetry.space_group_name_H-M   'P 1'
#
loop_
_entity.id
_entity.type
_entity.pdbx_description
1 polymer ?
#
loop_
_entity_poly.entity_id
_entity_poly.type
_entity_poly.pdbx_seq_one_letter_code
_entity_poly.pdbx_strand_id
1 'polypeptide(L)'
;MCCIIIAGEQNTLAEPNKICAYNPDSGIPNPLGMRAYITITEDKGDTTFLFEQFPSPVGGEAQATIASSRELIFYGVSLEGARTLMLQNPAYYSELVGYDSPEGFEPVNAVLACR
;
A
#
# COMPACT_ATOMS: atom_id res chain seq x y z
N MET A 1 -54.66 7.89 -11.21
CA MET A 1 -53.49 7.10 -11.65
C MET A 1 -52.27 8.01 -11.59
N CYS A 2 -51.25 7.60 -10.85
CA CYS A 2 -50.09 8.40 -10.46
C CYS A 2 -49.02 8.41 -11.57
N CYS A 3 -48.32 9.52 -11.77
CA CYS A 3 -46.99 9.53 -12.39
C CYS A 3 -46.07 10.43 -11.57
N ILE A 4 -45.39 9.81 -10.60
CA ILE A 4 -44.15 10.34 -10.03
C ILE A 4 -43.03 9.66 -10.81
N ILE A 5 -42.27 10.42 -11.60
CA ILE A 5 -40.96 9.96 -12.08
C ILE A 5 -39.94 10.45 -11.04
N ILE A 6 -39.30 9.47 -10.39
CA ILE A 6 -38.29 9.64 -9.35
C ILE A 6 -36.94 10.00 -9.99
N ALA A 7 -36.22 10.85 -9.24
CA ALA A 7 -34.81 11.23 -9.23
C ALA A 7 -33.83 10.53 -10.20
N GLY A 8 -32.94 11.36 -10.76
CA GLY A 8 -31.90 10.98 -11.68
C GLY A 8 -30.85 10.03 -11.11
N GLU A 9 -30.37 9.16 -12.00
CA GLU A 9 -29.11 8.43 -11.86
C GLU A 9 -27.97 9.45 -11.78
N GLN A 10 -27.43 9.64 -10.57
CA GLN A 10 -26.09 10.18 -10.44
C GLN A 10 -25.13 9.12 -10.96
N ASN A 11 -24.69 9.33 -12.20
CA ASN A 11 -23.58 8.63 -12.81
C ASN A 11 -22.32 9.00 -12.02
N THR A 12 -22.04 8.28 -10.93
CA THR A 12 -20.77 8.40 -10.19
C THR A 12 -19.67 7.93 -11.12
N LEU A 13 -18.99 8.89 -11.76
CA LEU A 13 -17.67 8.66 -12.30
C LEU A 13 -16.85 8.08 -11.15
N ALA A 14 -16.45 6.81 -11.27
CA ALA A 14 -15.55 6.21 -10.30
C ALA A 14 -14.32 7.12 -10.23
N GLU A 15 -14.06 7.70 -9.06
CA GLU A 15 -12.83 8.45 -8.82
C GLU A 15 -11.66 7.53 -9.19
N PRO A 16 -10.67 8.02 -9.97
CA PRO A 16 -9.57 7.19 -10.40
C PRO A 16 -8.86 6.61 -9.16
N ASN A 17 -8.67 5.30 -9.15
CA ASN A 17 -7.97 4.61 -8.06
C ASN A 17 -6.62 5.28 -7.85
N LYS A 18 -6.42 5.87 -6.67
CA LYS A 18 -5.17 6.54 -6.33
C LYS A 18 -4.14 5.50 -5.96
N ILE A 19 -2.99 5.53 -6.63
CA ILE A 19 -1.92 4.56 -6.38
C ILE A 19 -0.64 5.28 -6.02
N CYS A 20 -0.04 4.92 -4.89
CA CYS A 20 1.28 5.40 -4.49
C CYS A 20 2.29 4.25 -4.44
N ALA A 21 3.47 4.46 -5.02
CA ALA A 21 4.55 3.50 -5.06
C ALA A 21 5.90 4.22 -4.99
N TYR A 22 6.99 3.46 -4.83
CA TYR A 22 8.35 4.00 -4.83
C TYR A 22 8.61 4.88 -6.06
N ASN A 23 9.13 6.08 -5.82
CA ASN A 23 9.53 7.03 -6.84
C ASN A 23 11.03 6.89 -7.15
N PRO A 24 11.43 6.29 -8.28
CA PRO A 24 12.84 6.19 -8.66
C PRO A 24 13.48 7.56 -8.96
N ASP A 25 12.67 8.55 -9.33
CA ASP A 25 13.13 9.91 -9.65
C ASP A 25 13.41 10.74 -8.39
N SER A 26 13.09 10.22 -7.19
CA SER A 26 13.42 10.86 -5.92
C SER A 26 14.93 11.00 -5.68
N GLY A 27 15.75 10.20 -6.38
CA GLY A 27 17.20 10.11 -6.16
C GLY A 27 17.58 9.41 -4.85
N ILE A 28 16.61 8.99 -4.04
CA ILE A 28 16.80 8.27 -2.78
C ILE A 28 16.58 6.78 -3.04
N PRO A 29 17.51 5.88 -2.67
CA PRO A 29 17.30 4.44 -2.80
C PRO A 29 16.06 3.96 -2.05
N ASN A 30 15.38 2.94 -2.59
CA ASN A 30 14.25 2.32 -1.90
C ASN A 30 14.69 1.78 -0.52
N PRO A 31 14.10 2.27 0.60
CA PRO A 31 14.45 1.82 1.95
C PRO A 31 14.19 0.33 2.20
N LEU A 32 13.28 -0.28 1.42
CA LEU A 32 13.00 -1.72 1.46
C LEU A 32 14.06 -2.56 0.70
N GLY A 33 15.05 -1.90 0.10
CA GLY A 33 16.07 -2.52 -0.74
C GLY A 33 15.60 -2.79 -2.17
N MET A 34 16.37 -3.61 -2.90
CA MET A 34 16.17 -3.84 -4.34
C MET A 34 15.13 -4.93 -4.67
N ARG A 35 14.60 -5.63 -3.66
CA ARG A 35 13.78 -6.84 -3.84
C ARG A 35 12.46 -6.79 -3.09
N ALA A 36 12.11 -5.67 -2.49
CA ALA A 36 10.86 -5.51 -1.80
C ALA A 36 10.25 -4.14 -2.10
N TYR A 37 8.92 -4.11 -2.20
CA TYR A 37 8.17 -2.94 -2.58
C TYR A 37 6.90 -2.85 -1.75
N ILE A 38 6.45 -1.62 -1.52
CA ILE A 38 5.11 -1.32 -1.01
C ILE A 38 4.36 -0.55 -2.08
N THR A 39 3.16 -1.04 -2.39
CA THR A 39 2.17 -0.32 -3.20
C THR A 39 0.99 0.04 -2.31
N ILE A 40 0.55 1.29 -2.39
CA ILE A 40 -0.63 1.77 -1.67
C ILE A 40 -1.70 2.06 -2.70
N THR A 41 -2.88 1.47 -2.54
CA THR A 41 -4.03 1.70 -3.44
C THR A 41 -5.22 2.16 -2.63
N GLU A 42 -5.88 3.22 -3.08
CA GLU A 42 -7.22 3.60 -2.61
C GLU A 42 -8.26 3.12 -3.63
N ASP A 43 -9.23 2.33 -3.17
CA ASP A 43 -10.39 1.92 -3.96
C ASP A 43 -11.65 2.05 -3.08
N LYS A 44 -12.67 2.75 -3.58
CA LYS A 44 -13.98 2.91 -2.91
C LYS A 44 -13.91 3.39 -1.45
N GLY A 45 -12.89 4.18 -1.11
CA GLY A 45 -12.69 4.73 0.22
C GLY A 45 -11.96 3.81 1.20
N ASP A 46 -11.55 2.61 0.77
CA ASP A 46 -10.64 1.74 1.50
C ASP A 46 -9.20 1.96 1.00
N THR A 47 -8.23 1.92 1.90
CA THR A 47 -6.80 1.97 1.53
C THR A 47 -6.13 0.65 1.82
N THR A 48 -5.47 0.11 0.81
CA THR A 48 -4.71 -1.13 0.88
C THR A 48 -3.22 -0.85 0.76
N PHE A 49 -2.43 -1.36 1.70
CA PHE A 49 -0.98 -1.45 1.62
C PHE A 49 -0.60 -2.88 1.26
N LEU A 50 -0.02 -3.05 0.07
CA LEU A 50 0.51 -4.31 -0.40
C LEU A 50 2.03 -4.30 -0.28
N PHE A 51 2.56 -5.13 0.61
CA PHE A 51 4.00 -5.42 0.70
C PHE A 51 4.31 -6.69 -0.10
N GLU A 52 5.29 -6.61 -0.98
CA GLU A 52 5.74 -7.75 -1.79
C GLU A 52 7.26 -7.87 -1.72
N GLN A 53 7.74 -9.08 -1.44
CA GLN A 53 9.15 -9.44 -1.53
C GLN A 53 9.37 -10.45 -2.66
N PHE A 54 10.23 -10.09 -3.60
CA PHE A 54 10.51 -10.90 -4.77
C PHE A 54 11.15 -12.25 -4.41
N PRO A 55 10.75 -13.34 -5.12
CA PRO A 55 11.23 -14.69 -4.85
C PRO A 55 12.75 -14.77 -4.83
N SER A 56 13.32 -15.14 -3.68
CA SER A 56 14.77 -15.20 -3.47
C SER A 56 15.21 -16.65 -3.22
N PRO A 57 16.24 -17.14 -3.92
CA PRO A 57 16.76 -18.49 -3.68
C PRO A 57 17.41 -18.54 -2.29
N VAL A 58 17.16 -19.63 -1.56
CA VAL A 58 17.73 -19.92 -0.24
C VAL A 58 18.16 -21.38 -0.17
N GLY A 59 19.05 -21.70 0.76
CA GLY A 59 19.52 -23.06 1.02
C GLY A 59 20.90 -23.36 0.44
N GLY A 60 21.54 -24.41 1.01
CA GLY A 60 22.84 -24.93 0.60
C GLY A 60 22.69 -26.17 -0.28
N GLU A 61 22.75 -27.36 0.33
CA GLU A 61 22.70 -28.65 -0.39
C GLU A 61 21.37 -28.91 -1.12
N ALA A 62 20.27 -28.33 -0.65
CA ALA A 62 18.98 -28.32 -1.35
C ALA A 62 18.57 -26.88 -1.66
N GLN A 63 18.25 -26.62 -2.93
CA GLN A 63 17.75 -25.31 -3.36
C GLN A 63 16.28 -25.15 -3.00
N ALA A 64 15.95 -24.03 -2.36
CA ALA A 64 14.59 -23.57 -2.13
C ALA A 64 14.44 -22.12 -2.59
N THR A 65 13.21 -21.64 -2.73
CA THR A 65 12.91 -20.24 -3.04
C THR A 65 11.89 -19.74 -2.04
N ILE A 66 12.14 -18.56 -1.47
CA ILE A 66 11.20 -17.88 -0.57
C ILE A 66 10.64 -16.66 -1.29
N ALA A 67 9.32 -16.54 -1.31
CA ALA A 67 8.59 -15.35 -1.71
C ALA A 67 7.57 -15.03 -0.61
N SER A 68 7.30 -13.74 -0.37
CA SER A 68 6.31 -13.34 0.61
C SER A 68 5.53 -12.12 0.11
N SER A 69 4.26 -12.08 0.47
CA SER A 69 3.39 -10.92 0.26
C SER A 69 2.48 -10.78 1.47
N ARG A 70 2.21 -9.54 1.88
CA ARG A 70 1.35 -9.19 3.00
C ARG A 70 0.52 -7.99 2.62
N GLU A 71 -0.73 -8.01 3.07
CA GLU A 71 -1.70 -6.97 2.79
C GLU A 71 -2.24 -6.42 4.11
N LEU A 72 -2.26 -5.09 4.21
CA LEU A 72 -2.88 -4.38 5.33
C LEU A 72 -3.92 -3.42 4.76
N ILE A 73 -5.16 -3.57 5.20
CA ILE A 73 -6.30 -2.80 4.71
C ILE A 73 -6.81 -1.89 5.84
N PHE A 74 -6.90 -0.59 5.54
CA PHE A 74 -7.63 0.37 6.35
C PHE A 74 -9.00 0.64 5.72
N TYR A 75 -10.04 0.07 6.34
CA TYR A 75 -11.42 0.21 5.87
C TYR A 75 -11.99 1.60 6.14
N GLY A 76 -12.56 2.23 5.12
CA GLY A 76 -13.17 3.56 5.19
C GLY A 76 -12.17 4.69 5.49
N VAL A 77 -10.88 4.47 5.20
CA VAL A 77 -9.81 5.45 5.40
C VAL A 77 -9.17 5.78 4.06
N SER A 78 -9.12 7.08 3.73
CA SER A 78 -8.41 7.56 2.53
C SER A 78 -6.91 7.31 2.61
N LEU A 79 -6.23 7.39 1.49
CA LEU A 79 -4.81 7.09 1.37
C LEU A 79 -3.97 8.01 2.25
N GLU A 80 -4.27 9.31 2.30
CA GLU A 80 -3.57 10.25 3.17
C GLU A 80 -3.79 9.93 4.65
N GLY A 81 -5.03 9.58 5.01
CA GLY A 81 -5.38 9.20 6.38
C GLY A 81 -4.65 7.93 6.79
N ALA A 82 -4.62 6.93 5.91
CA ALA A 82 -3.99 5.65 6.16
C ALA A 82 -2.45 5.77 6.24
N ARG A 83 -1.83 6.61 5.39
CA ARG A 83 -0.41 6.97 5.52
C ARG A 83 -0.12 7.65 6.86
N THR A 84 -1.01 8.53 7.31
CA THR A 84 -0.90 9.18 8.61
C THR A 84 -0.97 8.17 9.76
N LEU A 85 -1.91 7.22 9.70
CA LEU A 85 -2.03 6.15 10.70
C LEU A 85 -0.77 5.26 10.75
N MET A 86 -0.20 4.90 9.60
CA MET A 86 1.06 4.16 9.51
C MET A 86 2.23 4.93 10.15
N LEU A 87 2.31 6.25 9.96
CA LEU A 87 3.35 7.09 10.56
C LEU A 87 3.19 7.23 12.08
N GLN A 88 1.95 7.31 12.57
CA GLN A 88 1.65 7.51 13.99
C GLN A 88 1.73 6.22 14.80
N ASN A 89 1.53 5.05 14.17
CA ASN A 89 1.52 3.77 14.85
C ASN A 89 2.47 2.78 14.15
N PRO A 90 3.75 2.73 14.58
CA PRO A 90 4.77 1.87 13.96
C PRO A 90 4.41 0.39 13.93
N ALA A 91 3.54 -0.08 14.83
CA ALA A 91 3.11 -1.47 14.87
C ALA A 91 2.47 -1.93 13.56
N TYR A 92 1.67 -1.08 12.90
CA TYR A 92 1.07 -1.44 11.61
C TYR A 92 2.12 -1.75 10.55
N TYR A 93 3.19 -0.95 10.52
CA TYR A 93 4.26 -1.14 9.57
C TYR A 93 5.06 -2.41 9.87
N SER A 94 5.44 -2.65 11.13
CA SER A 94 6.16 -3.88 11.54
C SER A 94 5.36 -5.14 11.21
N GLU A 95 4.05 -5.14 11.45
CA GLU A 95 3.17 -6.26 11.09
C GLU A 95 3.08 -6.45 9.57
N LEU A 96 2.97 -5.35 8.81
CA LEU A 96 2.93 -5.39 7.34
C LEU A 96 4.22 -5.98 6.76
N VAL A 97 5.40 -5.58 7.23
CA VAL A 97 6.68 -6.08 6.68
C VAL A 97 7.13 -7.40 7.30
N GLY A 98 6.60 -7.72 8.49
CA GLY A 98 6.84 -8.99 9.18
C GLY A 98 8.10 -9.08 10.00
N TYR A 99 8.66 -7.94 10.37
CA TYR A 99 9.80 -7.81 11.25
C TYR A 99 9.73 -6.46 11.97
N ASP A 100 10.40 -6.36 13.11
CA ASP A 100 10.49 -5.10 13.84
C ASP A 100 11.30 -4.07 13.04
N SER A 101 10.72 -2.90 12.81
CA SER A 101 11.41 -1.75 12.20
C SER A 101 11.33 -0.55 13.13
N PRO A 102 12.42 -0.22 13.86
CA PRO A 102 12.48 0.96 14.72
C PRO A 102 12.22 2.28 13.99
N GLU A 103 12.61 2.35 12.71
CA GLU A 103 12.42 3.51 11.85
C GLU A 103 10.97 3.66 11.36
N GLY A 104 10.20 2.57 11.40
CA GLY A 104 8.80 2.55 11.00
C GLY A 104 8.58 2.88 9.52
N PHE A 105 7.40 3.40 9.20
CA PHE A 105 6.98 3.69 7.83
C PHE A 105 7.61 4.98 7.25
N GLU A 106 8.23 5.83 8.07
CA GLU A 106 8.67 7.17 7.66
C GLU A 106 9.63 7.18 6.46
N PRO A 107 10.71 6.36 6.45
CA PRO A 107 11.65 6.37 5.33
C PRO A 107 11.00 5.95 4.02
N VAL A 108 10.10 4.95 4.08
CA VAL A 108 9.35 4.48 2.91
C VAL A 108 8.41 5.57 2.44
N ASN A 109 7.64 6.16 3.35
CA ASN A 109 6.68 7.22 3.06
C ASN A 109 7.31 8.41 2.33
N ALA A 110 8.54 8.78 2.70
CA ALA A 110 9.27 9.90 2.11
C ALA A 110 9.61 9.73 0.63
N VAL A 111 9.68 8.48 0.13
CA VAL A 111 10.04 8.16 -1.25
C VAL A 111 8.86 7.69 -2.11
N LEU A 112 7.63 7.75 -1.61
CA LEU A 112 6.44 7.39 -2.39
C LEU A 112 5.93 8.58 -3.21
N ALA A 113 5.61 8.33 -4.48
CA ALA A 113 4.85 9.25 -5.32
C ALA A 113 3.52 8.62 -5.73
N CYS A 114 2.49 9.45 -5.85
CA CYS A 114 1.13 9.04 -6.19
C CYS A 114 0.76 9.47 -7.60
N ARG A 115 -0.06 8.67 -8.28
CA ARG A 115 -0.63 8.96 -9.60
C ARG A 115 -2.12 8.64 -9.64
#